data_AF-A0A932UTB4-F1
#
_entry.id   AF-A0A932UTB4-F1
#
_cell.length_a   1.000
_cell.length_b   1.000
_cell.length_c   1.000
_cell.angle_alpha   90.00
_cell.angle_beta   90.00
_cell.angle_gamma   90.00
#
_symmetry.space_group_name_H-M   'P 1'
#
loop_
_entity.id
_entity.type
_entity.pdbx_description
1 polymer ?
#
loop_
_entity_poly.entity_id
_entity_poly.type
_entity_poly.pdbx_seq_one_letter_code
_entity_poly.pdbx_strand_id
1 'polypeptide(L)'
;MGALVVGILVLIAAAAVLSLPLFLRKLEPYDNPQAVIAEPYTQADALLDALGELDLSFRSGKLSDEDFQAERAHLQRAYIALVEQRRPAAAAAQEA
;
A
#
# COMPACT_ATOMS: atom_id res chain seq x y z
N MET A 1 48.11 -9.72 17.44
CA MET A 1 46.91 -9.02 17.96
C MET A 1 46.75 -7.62 17.37
N GLY A 2 47.74 -6.72 17.47
CA GLY A 2 47.60 -5.33 16.99
C GLY A 2 47.23 -5.15 15.51
N ALA A 3 47.90 -5.87 14.60
CA ALA A 3 47.63 -5.75 13.16
C ALA A 3 46.20 -6.18 12.75
N LEU A 4 45.64 -7.18 13.44
CA LEU A 4 44.28 -7.67 13.18
C LEU A 4 43.24 -6.64 13.64
N VAL A 5 43.45 -6.02 14.80
CA VAL A 5 42.58 -4.95 15.31
C VAL A 5 42.61 -3.74 14.37
N VAL A 6 43.79 -3.36 13.88
CA VAL A 6 43.92 -2.26 12.91
C VAL A 6 43.18 -2.60 11.60
N GLY A 7 43.31 -3.83 11.10
CA GLY A 7 42.61 -4.26 9.90
C GLY A 7 41.08 -4.20 10.03
N ILE A 8 40.53 -4.60 11.18
CA ILE A 8 39.09 -4.51 11.46
C ILE A 8 38.63 -3.06 11.50
N LEU A 9 39.39 -2.18 12.17
CA LEU A 9 39.04 -0.76 12.26
C LEU A 9 39.03 -0.08 10.88
N VAL A 10 39.98 -0.43 10.02
CA VAL A 10 40.02 0.08 8.63
C VAL A 10 38.80 -0.39 7.83
N LEU A 11 38.39 -1.66 7.97
CA LEU A 11 37.21 -2.19 7.30
C LEU A 11 35.92 -1.50 7.76
N ILE A 12 35.77 -1.27 9.06
CA ILE A 12 34.61 -0.55 9.63
C ILE A 12 34.59 0.89 9.12
N ALA A 13 35.74 1.57 9.13
CA ALA A 13 35.85 2.93 8.62
C ALA A 13 35.51 3.02 7.12
N ALA A 14 35.99 2.10 6.31
CA ALA A 14 35.68 2.04 4.88
C ALA A 14 34.18 1.80 4.63
N ALA A 15 33.58 0.84 5.34
CA ALA A 15 32.16 0.56 5.26
C ALA A 15 31.31 1.77 5.68
N ALA A 16 31.71 2.47 6.74
CA ALA A 16 31.05 3.68 7.20
C ALA A 16 31.13 4.81 6.16
N VAL A 17 32.31 5.07 5.59
CA VAL A 17 32.48 6.11 4.57
C VAL A 17 31.62 5.85 3.33
N LEU A 18 31.47 4.59 2.93
CA LEU A 18 30.66 4.22 1.77
C LEU A 18 29.15 4.23 2.06
N SER A 19 28.73 3.81 3.25
CA SER A 19 27.31 3.63 3.59
C SER A 19 26.66 4.87 4.22
N LEU A 20 27.39 5.66 5.02
CA LEU A 20 26.87 6.85 5.68
C LEU A 20 26.20 7.87 4.74
N PRO A 21 26.75 8.19 3.53
CA PRO A 21 26.06 9.11 2.62
C PRO A 21 24.73 8.57 2.07
N LEU A 22 24.53 7.24 2.05
CA LEU A 22 23.26 6.64 1.62
C LEU A 22 22.16 6.86 2.67
N PHE A 23 22.50 6.79 3.96
CA PHE A 23 21.55 7.04 5.05
C PHE A 23 21.27 8.52 5.31
N LEU A 24 22.23 9.40 4.98
CA LEU A 24 22.07 10.85 5.10
C LEU A 24 21.34 11.48 3.91
N ARG A 25 21.25 10.77 2.77
CA ARG A 25 20.40 11.20 1.65
C ARG A 25 18.94 10.93 2.00
N LYS A 26 18.13 11.99 1.97
CA LYS A 26 16.68 11.85 1.99
C LYS A 26 16.28 11.06 0.75
N LEU A 27 15.45 10.02 0.91
CA LEU A 27 14.84 9.35 -0.24
C LEU A 27 13.91 10.38 -0.89
N GLU A 28 14.35 10.97 -2.00
CA GLU A 28 13.46 11.75 -2.84
C GLU A 28 12.42 10.80 -3.45
N PRO A 29 11.13 11.16 -3.43
CA PRO A 29 10.12 10.43 -4.19
C PRO A 29 10.59 10.30 -5.63
N TYR A 30 10.58 9.07 -6.15
CA TYR A 30 10.99 8.80 -7.52
C TYR A 30 10.02 9.50 -8.49
N ASP A 31 10.44 10.65 -9.02
CA ASP A 31 9.68 11.43 -9.99
C ASP A 31 9.82 10.77 -11.36
N ASN A 32 8.93 9.82 -11.63
CA ASN A 32 8.81 9.21 -12.95
C ASN A 32 7.77 9.99 -13.74
N PRO A 33 8.17 10.70 -14.82
CA PRO A 33 7.22 11.44 -15.67
C PRO A 33 6.22 10.54 -16.41
N GLN A 34 6.38 9.21 -16.33
CA GLN A 34 5.45 8.19 -16.83
C GLN A 34 4.82 7.34 -15.72
N ALA A 35 5.13 7.60 -14.43
CA ALA A 35 4.33 7.00 -13.38
C ALA A 35 2.95 7.64 -13.49
N VAL A 36 1.99 6.85 -13.97
CA VAL A 36 0.59 7.06 -13.63
C VAL A 36 0.61 7.26 -12.12
N ILE A 37 0.31 8.48 -11.66
CA ILE A 37 0.21 8.79 -10.25
C ILE A 37 -0.72 7.71 -9.70
N ALA A 38 -0.16 6.73 -8.99
CA ALA A 38 -0.95 5.69 -8.40
C ALA A 38 -1.89 6.44 -7.47
N GLU A 39 -3.18 6.45 -7.80
CA GLU A 39 -4.14 7.12 -6.94
C GLU A 39 -3.93 6.57 -5.53
N PRO A 40 -3.88 7.45 -4.52
CA PRO A 40 -3.61 7.01 -3.17
C PRO A 40 -4.65 5.95 -2.81
N TYR A 41 -4.19 4.81 -2.32
CA TYR A 41 -5.06 3.69 -1.97
C TYR A 41 -6.22 4.18 -1.12
N THR A 42 -7.41 4.09 -1.69
CA THR A 42 -8.61 4.67 -1.11
C THR A 42 -9.35 3.64 -0.28
N GLN A 43 -10.29 4.13 0.52
CA GLN A 43 -11.21 3.27 1.25
C GLN A 43 -12.15 2.49 0.31
N ALA A 44 -12.34 2.95 -0.94
CA ALA A 44 -13.04 2.18 -1.97
C ALA A 44 -12.22 0.95 -2.40
N ASP A 45 -10.91 1.12 -2.59
CA ASP A 45 -10.00 0.04 -2.98
C ASP A 45 -9.92 -1.02 -1.88
N ALA A 46 -9.89 -0.60 -0.61
CA ALA A 46 -9.95 -1.51 0.54
C ALA A 46 -11.21 -2.39 0.56
N LEU A 47 -12.36 -1.85 0.18
CA LEU A 47 -13.61 -2.60 0.11
C LEU A 47 -13.63 -3.58 -1.07
N LEU A 48 -13.03 -3.21 -2.21
CA LEU A 48 -12.88 -4.09 -3.36
C LEU A 48 -11.92 -5.25 -3.07
N ASP A 49 -10.80 -4.98 -2.40
CA ASP A 49 -9.87 -6.01 -1.95
C ASP A 49 -10.52 -6.97 -0.96
N ALA A 50 -11.27 -6.44 0.01
CA ALA A 50 -12.01 -7.26 0.98
C ALA A 50 -13.05 -8.17 0.31
N LEU A 51 -13.74 -7.69 -0.74
CA LEU A 51 -14.64 -8.51 -1.55
C LEU A 51 -13.88 -9.63 -2.28
N GLY A 52 -12.70 -9.34 -2.83
CA GLY A 52 -11.85 -10.33 -3.49
C GLY A 52 -11.37 -11.44 -2.53
N GLU A 53 -10.94 -11.06 -1.32
CA GLU A 53 -10.51 -12.01 -0.31
C GLU A 53 -11.68 -12.86 0.22
N LEU A 54 -12.88 -12.28 0.31
CA LEU A 54 -14.09 -13.01 0.67
C LEU A 54 -14.44 -14.08 -0.39
N ASP A 55 -14.39 -13.73 -1.67
CA ASP A 55 -14.59 -14.67 -2.78
C ASP A 55 -13.55 -15.80 -2.77
N LEU A 56 -12.28 -15.47 -2.51
CA LEU A 56 -11.21 -16.46 -2.38
C LEU A 56 -11.48 -17.41 -1.21
N SER A 57 -11.89 -16.87 -0.07
CA SER A 57 -12.19 -17.64 1.14
C SER A 57 -13.36 -18.59 0.92
N PHE A 58 -14.43 -18.16 0.26
CA PHE A 58 -15.56 -19.02 -0.11
C PHE A 58 -15.13 -20.13 -1.08
N ARG A 59 -14.39 -19.79 -2.15
CA ARG A 59 -13.88 -20.78 -3.12
C ARG A 59 -12.93 -21.80 -2.50
N SER A 60 -12.21 -21.42 -1.45
CA SER A 60 -11.34 -22.32 -0.69
C SER A 60 -12.09 -23.20 0.32
N GLY A 61 -13.41 -23.04 0.45
CA GLY A 61 -14.25 -23.82 1.37
C GLY A 61 -14.14 -23.39 2.84
N LYS A 62 -13.57 -22.20 3.13
CA LYS A 62 -13.41 -21.68 4.49
C LYS A 62 -14.70 -21.04 5.05
N LEU A 63 -15.64 -20.68 4.17
CA LEU A 63 -16.93 -20.08 4.54
C LEU A 63 -18.09 -20.96 4.07
N SER A 64 -19.18 -20.90 4.84
CA SER A 64 -20.48 -21.40 4.38
C SER A 64 -21.08 -20.44 3.35
N ASP A 65 -22.05 -20.91 2.56
CA ASP A 65 -22.77 -20.06 1.60
C ASP A 65 -23.55 -18.95 2.30
N GLU A 66 -24.17 -19.24 3.45
CA GLU A 66 -24.93 -18.26 4.23
C GLU A 66 -24.04 -17.12 4.74
N ASP A 67 -22.88 -17.46 5.34
CA ASP A 67 -21.91 -16.48 5.84
C ASP A 67 -21.33 -15.65 4.69
N PHE A 68 -21.04 -16.30 3.56
CA PHE A 68 -20.51 -15.63 2.37
C PHE A 68 -21.48 -14.58 1.85
N GLN A 69 -22.77 -14.92 1.70
CA GLN A 69 -23.77 -14.00 1.17
C GLN A 69 -24.03 -12.84 2.13
N ALA A 70 -24.05 -13.10 3.45
CA ALA A 70 -24.23 -12.06 4.46
C ALA A 70 -23.09 -11.02 4.40
N GLU A 71 -21.84 -11.49 4.40
CA GLU A 71 -20.67 -10.62 4.39
C GLU A 71 -20.52 -9.88 3.05
N ARG A 72 -20.81 -10.56 1.93
CA ARG A 72 -20.79 -9.96 0.60
C ARG A 72 -21.81 -8.83 0.48
N ALA A 73 -23.02 -9.03 0.97
CA ALA A 73 -24.07 -8.00 0.96
C ALA A 73 -23.72 -6.82 1.87
N HIS A 74 -23.01 -7.03 2.97
CA HIS A 74 -22.52 -5.97 3.83
C HIS A 74 -21.45 -5.13 3.13
N LEU A 75 -20.41 -5.76 2.58
CA LEU A 75 -19.31 -5.10 1.86
C LEU A 75 -19.79 -4.32 0.63
N GLN A 76 -20.70 -4.91 -0.16
CA GLN A 76 -21.26 -4.22 -1.34
C GLN A 76 -22.03 -2.96 -0.96
N ARG A 77 -22.82 -3.00 0.12
CA ARG A 77 -23.55 -1.81 0.61
C ARG A 77 -22.60 -0.72 1.07
N ALA A 78 -21.52 -1.09 1.78
CA ALA A 78 -20.49 -0.14 2.20
C ALA A 78 -19.82 0.54 0.99
N TYR A 79 -19.49 -0.24 -0.05
CA TYR A 79 -18.90 0.29 -1.27
C TYR A 79 -19.84 1.26 -2.00
N ILE A 80 -21.10 0.88 -2.18
CA ILE A 80 -22.11 1.74 -2.84
C ILE A 80 -22.30 3.04 -2.06
N ALA A 81 -22.44 2.98 -0.73
CA ALA A 81 -22.60 4.16 0.11
C ALA A 81 -21.42 5.14 -0.05
N LEU A 82 -20.20 4.60 -0.11
CA LEU A 82 -18.99 5.39 -0.29
C LEU A 82 -18.92 6.04 -1.68
N VAL A 83 -19.29 5.30 -2.73
CA VAL A 83 -19.34 5.82 -4.11
C VAL A 83 -20.44 6.87 -4.28
N GLU A 84 -21.63 6.63 -3.72
CA GLU A 84 -22.73 7.60 -3.75
C GLU A 84 -22.39 8.89 -3.01
N GLN A 85 -21.67 8.79 -1.89
CA GLN A 85 -21.19 9.97 -1.16
C GLN A 85 -20.15 10.78 -1.96
N ARG A 86 -19.36 10.12 -2.81
CA ARG A 86 -18.37 10.77 -3.70
C ARG A 86 -18.99 11.42 -4.94
N ARG A 87 -20.15 10.91 -5.39
CA ARG A 87 -20.87 11.37 -6.59
C ARG A 87 -21.29 12.85 -6.59
N PRO A 88 -21.83 13.44 -5.49
CA PRO A 88 -22.17 14.87 -5.47
C PRO A 88 -20.93 15.79 -5.43
N ALA A 89 -19.80 15.33 -4.87
CA ALA A 89 -18.56 16.11 -4.82
C ALA A 89 -17.88 16.21 -6.19
N ALA A 90 -17.94 15.14 -7.00
CA ALA A 90 -17.41 15.14 -8.36
C ALA A 90 -18.25 15.97 -9.34
N ALA A 91 -19.58 15.98 -9.17
CA ALA A 91 -20.48 16.80 -9.98
C ALA A 91 -20.29 18.32 -9.72
N ALA A 92 -20.09 18.71 -8.45
CA ALA A 92 -19.85 20.12 -8.10
C ALA A 92 -18.47 20.64 -8.56
N ALA A 93 -17.47 19.77 -8.69
CA ALA A 93 -16.14 20.13 -9.18
C ALA A 93 -16.08 20.27 -10.71
N GLN A 94 -17.11 19.81 -11.44
CA GLN A 94 -17.19 19.93 -12.90
C GLN A 94 -17.93 21.20 -13.38
N GLU A 95 -18.58 21.94 -12.46
CA GLU A 95 -19.32 23.18 -12.76
C GLU A 95 -18.56 24.47 -12.38
N ALA A 96 -17.30 24.37 -11.94
CA ALA A 96 -16.42 25.50 -11.60
C ALA A 96 -15.25 25.61 -12.59
#